data_AF-A0A212FH46-F1
#
_entry.id   AF-A0A212FH46-F1
#
_cell.length_a   1.000
_cell.length_b   1.000
_cell.length_c   1.000
_cell.angle_alpha   90.00
_cell.angle_beta   90.00
_cell.angle_gamma   90.00
#
_symmetry.space_group_name_H-M   'P 1'
#
loop_
_entity.id
_entity.type
_entity.pdbx_description
1 polymer ?
#
loop_
_entity_poly.entity_id
_entity_poly.type
_entity_poly.pdbx_seq_one_letter_code
_entity_poly.pdbx_strand_id
1 'polypeptide(L)'
;MYQLMVPYIIPNKTRPKDLDQMNTCECPRVYWPACATDNITYVNVCILLCLNKTLRRYGPCITYRRNFNKKIRVYVPSIWKVRRKRVRI
;
A
#
# COMPACT_ATOMS: atom_id res chain seq x y z
N MET A 1 -2.22 -25.13 3.58
CA MET A 1 -3.04 -24.02 3.04
C MET A 1 -2.54 -22.71 3.64
N TYR A 2 -2.21 -21.74 2.80
CA TYR A 2 -1.35 -20.61 3.14
C TYR A 2 -2.11 -19.49 3.86
N GLN A 3 -1.84 -19.31 5.16
CA GLN A 3 -2.30 -18.14 5.90
C GLN A 3 -1.18 -17.10 5.90
N LEU A 4 -1.19 -16.22 4.90
CA LEU A 4 -0.35 -15.02 4.91
C LEU A 4 -0.96 -13.99 5.88
N MET A 5 -0.79 -14.23 7.19
CA MET A 5 -0.91 -13.22 8.26
C MET A 5 0.52 -12.95 8.73
N VAL A 6 1.12 -11.76 8.60
CA VAL A 6 0.85 -10.45 9.27
C VAL A 6 1.75 -9.36 8.60
N PRO A 7 1.50 -8.03 8.70
CA PRO A 7 0.33 -7.29 9.17
C PRO A 7 -0.07 -6.15 8.19
N TYR A 8 -1.18 -6.24 7.47
CA TYR A 8 -1.78 -5.05 6.87
C TYR A 8 -2.43 -4.23 7.98
N ILE A 9 -1.68 -3.30 8.58
CA ILE A 9 -2.28 -2.33 9.48
C ILE A 9 -2.80 -1.20 8.58
N ILE A 10 -4.12 -1.13 8.40
CA ILE A 10 -4.75 0.13 7.97
C ILE A 10 -4.34 1.14 9.04
N PRO A 11 -3.52 2.15 8.74
CA PRO A 11 -3.06 3.07 9.76
C PRO A 11 -4.29 3.69 10.41
N ASN A 12 -4.42 3.59 11.74
CA ASN A 12 -5.51 4.19 12.53
C ASN A 12 -5.55 5.75 12.44
N LYS A 13 -4.67 6.33 11.60
CA LYS A 13 -4.58 7.75 11.26
C LYS A 13 -5.06 8.08 9.84
N THR A 14 -5.37 7.11 8.97
CA THR A 14 -6.24 7.39 7.82
C THR A 14 -7.66 7.40 8.34
N ARG A 15 -8.01 8.42 9.15
CA ARG A 15 -9.36 8.95 9.00
C ARG A 15 -9.45 9.27 7.51
N PRO A 16 -10.38 8.68 6.74
CA PRO A 16 -10.62 9.15 5.39
C PRO A 16 -10.78 10.65 5.52
N LYS A 17 -9.82 11.44 5.02
CA LYS A 17 -9.86 12.91 5.09
C LYS A 17 -11.04 13.46 4.27
N ASP A 18 -11.78 12.54 3.66
CA ASP A 18 -12.77 12.80 2.65
C ASP A 18 -14.19 12.72 3.21
N LEU A 19 -14.45 12.32 4.46
CA LEU A 19 -15.83 12.40 4.98
C LEU A 19 -16.35 13.85 5.01
N ASP A 20 -15.47 14.81 5.35
CA ASP A 20 -15.82 16.23 5.38
C ASP A 20 -15.83 16.86 3.97
N GLN A 21 -15.13 16.26 3.00
CA GLN A 21 -14.98 16.77 1.63
C GLN A 21 -15.79 15.97 0.59
N MET A 22 -16.55 14.96 1.04
CA MET A 22 -17.39 14.12 0.17
C MET A 22 -18.55 14.91 -0.46
N ASN A 23 -18.96 16.02 0.19
CA ASN A 23 -20.12 16.81 -0.22
C ASN A 23 -19.83 17.82 -1.33
N THR A 24 -18.56 18.04 -1.71
CA THR A 24 -18.21 19.00 -2.79
C THR A 24 -18.19 18.36 -4.18
N CYS A 25 -18.37 17.04 -4.26
CA CYS A 25 -18.20 16.27 -5.49
C CYS A 25 -19.49 15.54 -5.87
N GLU A 26 -19.90 15.61 -7.14
CA GLU A 26 -21.00 14.81 -7.71
C GLU A 26 -20.54 13.36 -7.98
N CYS A 27 -20.11 12.68 -6.92
CA CYS A 27 -19.60 11.32 -6.99
C CYS A 27 -20.52 10.34 -6.25
N PRO A 28 -20.61 9.07 -6.71
CA PRO A 28 -21.38 8.06 -6.02
C PRO A 28 -20.79 7.81 -4.63
N ARG A 29 -21.68 7.60 -3.64
CA ARG A 29 -21.31 7.28 -2.25
C ARG A 29 -20.97 5.79 -2.08
N VAL A 30 -20.11 5.28 -2.96
CA VAL A 30 -19.68 3.88 -3.00
C VAL A 30 -18.24 3.77 -2.49
N TYR A 31 -18.00 2.79 -1.62
CA TYR A 31 -16.68 2.49 -1.08
C TYR A 31 -15.87 1.61 -2.04
N TRP A 32 -15.00 2.23 -2.83
CA TRP A 32 -14.04 1.58 -3.74
C TRP A 32 -12.68 2.28 -3.65
N PRO A 33 -11.90 1.98 -2.60
CA PRO A 33 -10.81 2.84 -2.17
C PRO A 33 -9.73 3.03 -3.24
N ALA A 34 -9.14 4.21 -3.26
CA ALA A 34 -8.05 4.58 -4.15
C ALA A 34 -6.94 5.27 -3.37
N CYS A 35 -5.68 4.92 -3.65
CA CYS A 35 -4.53 5.54 -3.04
C CYS A 35 -4.02 6.67 -3.94
N ALA A 36 -3.89 7.87 -3.38
CA ALA A 36 -3.28 9.01 -4.06
C ALA A 36 -1.75 9.07 -3.86
N THR A 37 -1.07 9.91 -4.63
CA THR A 37 0.38 10.13 -4.54
C THR A 37 0.83 10.76 -3.23
N ASP A 38 -0.08 11.44 -2.52
CA ASP A 38 0.12 12.00 -1.18
C ASP A 38 -0.04 10.97 -0.04
N ASN A 39 -0.18 9.68 -0.38
CA ASN A 39 -0.39 8.56 0.54
C ASN A 39 -1.70 8.63 1.34
N ILE A 40 -2.70 9.37 0.86
CA ILE A 40 -4.04 9.38 1.43
C ILE A 40 -4.93 8.41 0.65
N THR A 41 -5.71 7.61 1.39
CA THR A 41 -6.74 6.74 0.81
C THR A 41 -8.03 7.53 0.65
N TYR A 42 -8.47 7.66 -0.60
CA TYR A 42 -9.75 8.23 -0.98
C TYR A 42 -10.83 7.15 -1.03
N VAL A 43 -12.06 7.47 -0.64
CA VAL A 43 -13.19 6.53 -0.61
C VAL A 43 -13.49 5.91 -1.99
N ASN A 44 -13.29 6.68 -3.05
CA ASN A 44 -13.26 6.20 -4.44
C ASN A 44 -12.44 7.12 -5.37
N VAL A 45 -12.16 6.62 -6.57
CA VAL A 45 -11.39 7.34 -7.59
C VAL A 45 -12.10 8.63 -8.05
N CYS A 46 -13.44 8.64 -8.10
CA CYS A 46 -14.19 9.83 -8.48
C CYS A 46 -13.90 11.00 -7.53
N ILE A 47 -13.96 10.77 -6.22
CA ILE A 47 -13.68 11.80 -5.21
C ILE A 47 -12.21 12.22 -5.24
N LEU A 48 -11.29 11.27 -5.45
CA LEU A 48 -9.87 11.56 -5.63
C LEU A 48 -9.64 12.57 -6.77
N LEU A 49 -10.24 12.30 -7.94
CA LEU A 49 -10.07 13.15 -9.12
C LEU A 49 -10.79 14.49 -8.97
N CYS A 50 -11.99 14.51 -8.39
CA CYS A 50 -12.72 15.74 -8.09
C CYS A 50 -11.91 16.69 -7.18
N LEU A 51 -11.16 16.14 -6.22
CA LEU A 51 -10.27 16.90 -5.33
C LEU A 51 -8.90 17.20 -5.97
N ASN A 52 -8.76 17.05 -7.29
CA ASN A 52 -7.53 17.28 -8.07
C ASN A 52 -6.31 16.52 -7.53
N LYS A 53 -6.52 15.27 -7.11
CA LYS A 53 -5.44 14.39 -6.67
C LYS A 53 -4.99 13.45 -7.78
N THR A 54 -3.73 13.04 -7.71
CA THR A 54 -3.17 12.08 -8.65
C THR A 54 -3.35 10.66 -8.12
N LEU A 55 -3.98 9.79 -8.92
CA LEU A 55 -4.11 8.38 -8.60
C LEU A 55 -2.72 7.74 -8.58
N ARG A 56 -2.36 7.12 -7.46
CA ARG A 56 -1.16 6.28 -7.35
C ARG A 56 -1.48 4.82 -7.61
N ARG A 57 -2.58 4.31 -7.04
CA ARG A 57 -2.97 2.89 -7.14
C ARG A 57 -4.44 2.69 -6.78
N TYR A 58 -5.10 1.73 -7.44
CA TYR A 58 -6.39 1.19 -7.02
C TYR A 58 -6.27 0.37 -5.71
N GLY A 59 -7.20 0.59 -4.79
CA GLY A 59 -7.16 0.06 -3.43
C GLY A 59 -6.62 1.09 -2.41
N PRO A 60 -6.64 0.76 -1.11
CA PRO A 60 -6.19 1.66 -0.06
C PRO A 60 -4.68 1.88 -0.11
N CYS A 61 -4.23 3.02 0.42
CA CYS A 61 -2.82 3.25 0.66
C CYS A 61 -2.28 2.25 1.69
N ILE A 62 -1.13 1.67 1.35
CA ILE A 62 -0.41 0.73 2.19
C ILE A 62 0.75 1.43 2.87
N THR A 63 0.86 1.30 4.19
CA THR A 63 2.03 1.74 4.94
C THR A 63 2.74 0.51 5.50
N TYR A 64 4.00 0.33 5.13
CA TYR A 64 4.81 -0.74 5.71
C TYR A 64 5.46 -0.21 6.99
N ARG A 65 5.11 -0.76 8.15
CA ARG A 65 5.99 -0.63 9.32
C ARG A 65 7.20 -1.52 9.10
N ARG A 66 8.30 -0.96 8.59
CA ARG A 66 9.59 -1.65 8.65
C ARG A 66 10.00 -1.78 10.11
N ASN A 67 9.82 -2.95 10.69
CA ASN A 67 10.46 -3.29 11.94
C ASN A 67 11.92 -3.69 11.62
N PHE A 68 12.86 -2.76 11.82
CA PHE A 68 14.29 -2.97 11.53
C PHE A 68 14.90 -4.17 12.29
N ASN A 69 14.22 -4.66 13.33
CA ASN A 69 14.66 -5.82 14.11
C ASN A 69 14.22 -7.17 13.53
N LYS A 70 13.46 -7.21 12.43
CA LYS A 70 12.98 -8.45 11.82
C LYS A 70 13.91 -8.89 10.68
N LYS A 71 14.96 -9.67 11.01
CA LYS A 71 15.77 -10.38 10.00
C LYS A 71 14.93 -11.52 9.41
N ILE A 72 14.54 -11.39 8.14
CA ILE A 72 13.87 -12.47 7.40
C ILE A 72 14.93 -13.53 7.07
N ARG A 73 14.86 -14.68 7.74
CA ARG A 73 15.66 -15.85 7.36
C ARG A 73 15.02 -16.52 6.16
N VAL A 74 15.56 -16.25 4.97
CA VAL A 74 15.13 -16.93 3.74
C VAL A 74 15.91 -18.24 3.63
N TYR A 75 15.20 -19.37 3.64
CA TYR A 75 15.80 -20.65 3.29
C TYR A 75 15.98 -20.71 1.77
N VAL A 76 17.23 -20.76 1.32
CA VAL A 76 17.57 -20.97 -0.09
C VAL A 76 18.09 -22.41 -0.22
N PRO A 77 17.35 -23.30 -0.89
CA PRO A 77 17.79 -24.68 -1.07
C PRO A 77 19.13 -24.70 -1.81
N SER A 78 19.98 -25.68 -1.49
CA SER A 78 21.37 -25.74 -1.98
C SER A 78 21.47 -25.71 -3.51
N ILE A 79 20.46 -26.22 -4.22
CA ILE A 79 20.41 -26.23 -5.69
C ILE A 79 20.28 -24.82 -6.31
N TRP A 80 19.77 -23.84 -5.55
CA TRP A 80 19.58 -22.44 -5.99
C TRP A 80 20.72 -21.52 -5.54
N LYS A 81 21.72 -22.04 -4.82
CA LYS A 81 22.90 -21.27 -4.42
C LYS A 81 23.83 -21.12 -5.64
N VAL A 82 23.73 -20.01 -6.35
CA VAL A 82 24.67 -19.69 -7.42
C VAL A 82 26.07 -19.56 -6.83
N ARG A 83 27.04 -20.36 -7.31
CA ARG A 83 28.45 -20.21 -6.95
C ARG A 83 28.92 -18.87 -7.48
N ARG A 84 29.03 -17.85 -6.61
CA ARG A 84 29.67 -16.58 -6.97
C ARG A 84 31.12 -16.88 -7.36
N LYS A 85 31.42 -16.86 -8.67
CA LYS A 85 32.81 -16.75 -9.12
C LYS A 85 33.28 -15.37 -8.68
N ARG A 86 34.33 -15.31 -7.86
CA ARG A 86 35.01 -14.04 -7.55
C ARG A 86 35.55 -13.52 -8.88
N VAL A 87 34.92 -12.47 -9.41
CA VAL A 87 35.54 -11.64 -10.44
C VAL A 87 36.64 -10.88 -9.72
N ARG A 88 37.90 -11.23 -10.00
CA ARG A 88 39.03 -10.37 -9.64
C ARG A 88 39.00 -9.22 -10.65
N ILE A 89 38.79 -8.02 -10.15
CA ILE A 89 39.05 -6.77 -10.88
C ILE A 89 40.56 -6.56 -10.87
#